data_AF-A0A1V2NPV3-F1
#
_entry.id   AF-A0A1V2NPV3-F1
#
_cell.length_a   1.000
_cell.length_b   1.000
_cell.length_c   1.000
_cell.angle_alpha   90.00
_cell.angle_beta   90.00
_cell.angle_gamma   90.00
#
_symmetry.space_group_name_H-M   'P 1'
#
loop_
_entity.id
_entity.type
_entity.pdbx_description
1 polymer ?
#
loop_
_entity_poly.entity_id
_entity_poly.type
_entity_poly.pdbx_seq_one_letter_code
_entity_poly.pdbx_strand_id
1 'polypeptide(L)' 'MSAVIEAQHPGFCPECEETFPAGTRVMKREGGWGHVQCPQPRPVCGVCFMERALNGACGCEVLT' A
#
# COMPACT_ATOMS: atom_id res chain seq x y z
N MET A 1 -17.28 16.07 -8.37
CA MET A 1 -15.80 15.96 -8.23
C MET A 1 -15.51 15.45 -6.84
N SER A 2 -14.85 14.29 -6.69
CA SER A 2 -14.45 13.80 -5.37
C SER A 2 -13.31 14.68 -4.84
N ALA A 3 -13.51 15.31 -3.68
CA ALA A 3 -12.47 16.10 -3.05
C ALA A 3 -11.38 15.19 -2.46
N VAL A 4 -10.12 15.58 -2.65
CA VAL A 4 -8.97 15.00 -1.95
C VAL A 4 -8.86 15.67 -0.59
N ILE A 5 -8.85 14.88 0.48
CA ILE A 5 -8.71 15.36 1.85
C ILE A 5 -7.57 14.63 2.56
N GLU A 6 -7.16 15.15 3.71
CA GLU A 6 -6.28 14.45 4.63
C GLU A 6 -7.12 13.64 5.64
N ALA A 7 -6.78 12.36 5.80
CA ALA A 7 -7.49 11.47 6.72
C ALA A 7 -7.23 11.88 8.18
N GLN A 8 -8.28 12.15 8.96
CA GLN A 8 -8.14 12.48 10.39
C GLN A 8 -7.96 11.23 11.26
N HIS A 9 -8.34 10.05 10.74
CA HIS A 9 -8.25 8.76 11.41
C HIS A 9 -7.74 7.71 10.42
N PRO A 10 -7.21 6.58 10.92
CA PRO A 10 -6.93 5.44 10.07
C PRO A 10 -8.19 4.96 9.35
N GLY A 11 -8.03 4.43 8.15
CA GLY A 11 -9.11 3.86 7.37
C GLY A 11 -8.62 2.73 6.47
N PHE A 12 -9.55 2.13 5.73
CA PHE A 12 -9.27 0.99 4.86
C PHE A 12 -9.55 1.38 3.42
N CYS A 13 -8.59 1.14 2.53
CA CYS A 13 -8.75 1.37 1.11
C CYS A 13 -9.27 0.09 0.43
N PRO A 14 -10.50 0.09 -0.12
CA PRO A 14 -11.07 -1.10 -0.75
C PRO A 14 -10.41 -1.48 -2.09
N GLU A 15 -9.61 -0.60 -2.70
CA GLU A 15 -8.97 -0.86 -3.99
C GLU A 15 -7.66 -1.63 -3.88
N CYS A 16 -6.86 -1.37 -2.85
CA CYS A 16 -5.60 -2.09 -2.60
C CYS A 16 -5.67 -3.01 -1.38
N GLU A 17 -6.83 -3.07 -0.73
CA GLU A 17 -7.07 -3.87 0.48
C GLU A 17 -6.10 -3.55 1.64
N GLU A 18 -5.58 -2.33 1.68
CA GLU A 18 -4.66 -1.88 2.73
C GLU A 18 -5.27 -0.81 3.63
N THR A 19 -4.87 -0.83 4.90
CA THR A 19 -5.15 0.25 5.85
C THR A 19 -4.20 1.42 5.64
N PHE A 20 -4.74 2.64 5.67
CA PHE A 20 -3.97 3.88 5.69
C PHE A 20 -4.03 4.54 7.07
N PRO A 21 -2.95 5.19 7.53
CA PRO A 21 -2.96 5.95 8.78
C PRO A 21 -3.61 7.33 8.61
N ALA A 22 -3.92 7.99 9.73
CA ALA A 22 -4.21 9.42 9.75
C ALA A 22 -3.06 10.24 9.12
N GLY A 23 -3.37 11.38 8.52
CA GLY A 23 -2.42 12.18 7.72
C GLY A 23 -2.30 11.73 6.26
N THR A 24 -2.91 10.59 5.89
CA THR A 24 -2.87 10.10 4.50
C THR A 24 -3.83 10.89 3.62
N ARG A 25 -3.38 11.26 2.41
CA ARG A 25 -4.27 11.86 1.41
C ARG A 25 -5.22 10.80 0.85
N VAL A 26 -6.51 11.03 1.04
CA VAL A 26 -7.58 10.12 0.64
C VAL A 26 -8.62 10.84 -0.20
N MET A 27 -9.38 10.08 -0.96
CA MET A 27 -10.53 10.59 -1.71
C MET A 27 -11.71 9.64 -1.58
N LYS A 28 -12.92 10.21 -1.71
CA LYS A 28 -14.14 9.42 -1.69
C LYS A 28 -14.26 8.62 -2.99
N ARG A 29 -14.35 7.30 -2.83
CA ARG A 29 -14.53 6.29 -3.87
C ARG A 29 -15.90 5.62 -3.72
N GLU A 30 -16.26 4.81 -4.71
CA GLU A 30 -17.39 3.88 -4.57
C GLU A 30 -17.04 2.86 -3.48
N GLY A 31 -17.84 2.79 -2.41
CA GLY A 31 -17.59 1.90 -1.27
C GLY A 31 -16.81 2.51 -0.09
N GLY A 32 -16.33 3.75 -0.16
CA GLY A 32 -15.73 4.42 1.02
C GLY A 32 -14.63 5.43 0.72
N TRP A 33 -13.75 5.64 1.69
CA TRP A 33 -12.52 6.42 1.51
C TRP A 33 -11.40 5.50 1.06
N GLY A 34 -10.65 5.92 0.05
CA GLY A 34 -9.48 5.18 -0.42
C GLY A 34 -8.30 6.10 -0.65
N HIS A 35 -7.12 5.50 -0.85
CA HIS A 35 -5.95 6.24 -1.29
C HIS A 35 -6.26 7.06 -2.54
N VAL A 36 -5.70 8.27 -2.61
CA VAL A 36 -5.67 9.02 -3.87
C VAL A 36 -4.94 8.21 -4.94
N GLN A 37 -3.84 7.58 -4.55
CA GLN A 37 -3.10 6.62 -5.35
C GLN A 37 -2.66 5.46 -4.46
N CYS A 38 -3.11 4.25 -4.81
CA CYS A 38 -2.74 3.04 -4.09
C CYS A 38 -1.22 2.80 -4.16
N PRO A 39 -0.62 2.28 -3.08
CA PRO A 39 0.78 1.88 -3.10
C PRO A 39 1.00 0.80 -4.17
N GLN A 40 2.19 0.82 -4.77
CA GLN A 40 2.58 -0.25 -5.69
C GLN A 40 2.88 -1.52 -4.89
N PRO A 41 2.42 -2.70 -5.36
CA PRO A 41 2.75 -3.96 -4.70
C PRO A 41 4.26 -4.13 -4.63
N ARG A 42 4.74 -4.67 -3.50
CA ARG A 42 6.17 -4.93 -3.34
C ARG A 42 6.62 -6.01 -4.33
N PRO A 43 7.82 -5.87 -4.91
CA PRO A 43 8.35 -6.89 -5.79
C PRO A 43 8.54 -8.20 -5.01
N VAL A 44 8.03 -9.28 -5.58
CA VAL A 44 8.18 -10.64 -5.04
C VAL A 44 9.47 -11.26 -5.59
N CYS A 45 10.19 -12.00 -4.74
CA CYS A 45 11.34 -12.75 -5.18
C CYS A 45 10.93 -13.91 -6.10
N GLY A 46 11.51 -14.00 -7.30
CA GLY A 46 11.22 -15.08 -8.25
C GLY A 46 11.74 -16.47 -7.84
N VAL A 47 12.52 -16.57 -6.75
CA VAL A 47 13.11 -17.83 -6.26
C VAL A 47 12.33 -18.38 -5.07
N CYS A 48 12.19 -17.59 -3.99
CA CYS A 48 11.52 -18.04 -2.77
C CYS A 48 10.08 -17.52 -2.61
N PHE A 49 9.59 -16.70 -3.55
CA PHE A 49 8.23 -16.13 -3.57
C PHE A 49 7.87 -15.26 -2.35
N MET A 50 8.85 -14.84 -1.56
CA MET A 50 8.67 -13.85 -0.49
C MET A 50 8.75 -12.43 -1.04
N GLU A 51 8.04 -11.50 -0.41
CA GLU A 51 8.20 -10.08 -0.70
C GLU A 51 9.64 -9.63 -0.42
N ARG A 52 10.18 -8.79 -1.30
CA ARG A 52 11.46 -8.15 -1.07
C ARG A 52 11.34 -7.07 0.00
N ALA A 53 12.41 -6.90 0.77
CA ALA A 53 12.52 -5.81 1.74
C ALA A 53 12.52 -4.44 1.05
N LEU A 54 12.33 -3.37 1.83
CA LEU A 54 12.30 -1.98 1.31
C LEU A 54 13.57 -1.57 0.57
N ASN A 55 14.71 -2.21 0.87
CA ASN A 55 15.99 -1.99 0.17
C ASN A 55 16.18 -2.92 -1.05
N GLY A 56 15.18 -3.70 -1.43
CA GLY A 56 15.23 -4.66 -2.53
C GLY A 56 15.83 -6.03 -2.20
N ALA A 57 16.39 -6.23 -1.00
CA ALA A 57 17.02 -7.50 -0.63
C ALA A 57 15.99 -8.63 -0.43
N CYS A 58 16.34 -9.84 -0.87
CA CYS A 58 15.69 -11.08 -0.45
C CYS A 58 16.54 -11.82 0.58
N GLY A 59 15.93 -12.32 1.67
CA GLY A 59 16.66 -13.16 2.63
C GLY A 59 17.24 -14.44 2.02
N CYS A 60 16.68 -14.90 0.90
CA CYS A 60 17.16 -16.04 0.12
C CYS A 60 18.48 -15.78 -0.65
N GLU A 61 18.78 -14.51 -0.97
CA GLU A 61 19.97 -14.11 -1.76
C GLU A 61 21.21 -13.93 -0.88
N VAL A 62 21.05 -13.87 0.45
CA VAL A 62 22.17 -13.69 1.40
C VAL A 62 22.89 -15.03 1.68
N LEU A 63 22.34 -16.16 1.20
CA LEU A 63 22.85 -17.52 1.47
C LEU A 63 23.66 -18.12 0.31
N THR A 64 23.89 -17.35 -0.76
CA THR A 64 24.67 -17.77 -1.94
C THR A 64 25.96 -17.00 -2.05
#